data_AF-A0A673LWI7-F1
#
_entry.id   AF-A0A673LWI7-F1
#
_cell.length_a   1.000
_cell.length_b   1.000
_cell.length_c   1.000
_cell.angle_alpha   90.00
_cell.angle_beta   90.00
_cell.angle_gamma   90.00
#
_symmetry.space_group_name_H-M   'P 1'
#
loop_
_entity.id
_entity.type
_entity.pdbx_description
1 polymer ?
#
loop_
_entity_poly.entity_id
_entity_poly.type
_entity_poly.pdbx_seq_one_letter_code
_entity_poly.pdbx_strand_id
1 'polypeptide(L)'
;MSYISHSLFHCCRGQITVTQSPSITAAQPGQEVRINCKTSSSVYSGDRLAWYLQKPGQKPGEAPKLLIYRATSRNTGTPSRFSGSGSNSDFSLTIRGVQTEDTGDYYCQSEHYISNSWVFTQ
;
A
#
# COMPACT_ATOMS: atom_id res chain seq x y z
N MET A 1 -20.02 -7.02 4.60
CA MET A 1 -18.97 -7.17 3.57
C MET A 1 -18.12 -5.92 3.61
N SER A 2 -16.80 -6.05 3.68
CA SER A 2 -15.85 -4.94 3.64
C SER A 2 -15.32 -4.80 2.20
N TYR A 3 -15.23 -3.56 1.71
CA TYR A 3 -14.67 -3.26 0.38
C TYR A 3 -13.26 -2.71 0.54
N ILE A 4 -12.31 -3.34 -0.12
CA ILE A 4 -10.91 -2.94 -0.19
C ILE A 4 -10.64 -2.56 -1.64
N SER A 5 -10.38 -1.29 -1.89
CA SER A 5 -10.13 -0.76 -3.22
C SER A 5 -8.72 -0.19 -3.28
N HIS A 6 -8.10 -0.30 -4.45
CA HIS A 6 -6.77 0.23 -4.74
C HIS A 6 -6.90 1.14 -5.94
N SER A 7 -6.47 2.39 -5.78
CA SER A 7 -6.45 3.34 -6.88
C SER A 7 -5.36 2.94 -7.88
N LEU A 8 -5.74 2.62 -9.12
CA LEU A 8 -4.81 2.44 -10.23
C LEU A 8 -4.35 3.83 -10.70
N PHE A 9 -3.24 4.32 -10.17
CA PHE A 9 -2.60 5.53 -10.68
C PHE A 9 -1.71 5.19 -11.88
N HIS A 10 -2.28 5.23 -13.09
CA HIS A 10 -1.48 5.31 -14.31
C HIS A 10 -1.03 6.75 -14.53
N CYS A 11 0.01 7.20 -13.83
CA CYS A 11 0.66 8.46 -14.17
C CYS A 11 1.66 8.23 -15.31
N CYS A 12 1.22 8.47 -16.55
CA CYS A 12 2.10 8.58 -17.69
C CYS A 12 2.87 9.91 -17.63
N ARG A 13 4.05 9.91 -16.99
CA ARG A 13 5.27 10.68 -17.32
C ARG A 13 6.31 10.55 -16.19
N GLY A 14 7.12 9.49 -16.26
CA GLY A 14 8.38 9.39 -15.50
C GLY A 14 8.72 7.98 -15.03
N GLN A 15 9.70 7.35 -15.69
CA GLN A 15 10.56 6.18 -15.38
C GLN A 15 10.04 4.99 -14.52
N ILE A 16 9.24 5.19 -13.47
CA ILE A 16 8.78 4.17 -12.54
C ILE A 16 7.26 4.01 -12.57
N THR A 17 6.79 2.77 -12.70
CA THR A 17 5.36 2.44 -12.60
C THR A 17 5.09 1.63 -11.35
N VAL A 18 3.99 1.91 -10.67
CA VAL A 18 3.47 1.16 -9.52
C VAL A 18 2.18 0.45 -9.94
N THR A 19 2.11 -0.85 -9.71
CA THR A 19 0.94 -1.67 -10.04
C THR A 19 0.45 -2.38 -8.79
N GLN A 20 -0.82 -2.21 -8.45
CA GLN A 20 -1.45 -2.88 -7.31
C GLN A 20 -2.48 -3.91 -7.75
N SER A 21 -2.52 -5.05 -7.08
CA SER A 21 -3.47 -6.12 -7.38
C SER A 21 -3.91 -6.87 -6.12
N PRO A 22 -5.16 -7.36 -6.07
CA PRO A 22 -6.27 -7.02 -6.96
C PRO A 22 -6.72 -5.54 -6.81
N SER A 23 -7.34 -4.97 -7.84
CA SER A 23 -7.81 -3.58 -7.83
C SER A 23 -8.98 -3.36 -6.85
N ILE A 24 -9.87 -4.34 -6.74
CA ILE A 24 -10.98 -4.34 -5.79
C ILE A 24 -11.09 -5.74 -5.19
N THR A 25 -11.33 -5.82 -3.89
CA THR A 25 -11.66 -7.06 -3.19
C THR A 25 -12.79 -6.83 -2.21
N ALA A 26 -13.79 -7.71 -2.30
CA ALA A 26 -14.81 -7.83 -1.26
C ALA A 26 -14.38 -8.95 -0.31
N ALA A 27 -14.38 -8.67 0.99
CA ALA A 27 -14.04 -9.64 2.02
C ALA A 27 -15.14 -9.69 3.10
N GLN A 28 -15.37 -10.88 3.63
CA GLN A 28 -16.20 -11.08 4.80
C GLN A 28 -15.37 -10.91 6.08
N PRO A 29 -15.98 -10.47 7.19
CA PRO A 29 -15.29 -10.42 8.46
C PRO A 29 -14.62 -11.76 8.82
N GLY A 30 -13.37 -11.71 9.28
CA GLY A 30 -12.59 -12.91 9.60
C GLY A 30 -11.76 -13.48 8.44
N GLN A 31 -12.01 -13.09 7.19
CA GLN A 31 -11.20 -13.53 6.05
C GLN A 31 -9.80 -12.88 6.04
N GLU A 32 -8.86 -13.53 5.36
CA GLU A 32 -7.56 -12.95 5.03
C GLU A 32 -7.63 -12.28 3.66
N VAL A 33 -7.08 -11.07 3.56
CA VAL A 33 -6.89 -10.37 2.28
C VAL A 33 -5.41 -10.10 2.08
N ARG A 34 -4.96 -10.32 0.85
CA ARG A 34 -3.61 -9.99 0.41
C ARG A 34 -3.69 -9.04 -0.77
N ILE A 35 -2.96 -7.94 -0.65
CA ILE A 35 -2.78 -6.94 -1.67
C ILE A 35 -1.32 -6.98 -2.09
N ASN A 36 -1.05 -7.01 -3.38
CA ASN A 36 0.28 -6.92 -3.93
C ASN A 36 0.54 -5.50 -4.48
N CYS A 37 1.80 -5.09 -4.42
CA CYS A 37 2.31 -3.87 -5.02
C CYS A 37 3.61 -4.20 -5.74
N LYS A 38 3.66 -3.89 -7.04
CA LYS A 38 4.80 -4.16 -7.89
C LYS A 38 5.30 -2.87 -8.52
N THR A 39 6.59 -2.60 -8.38
CA THR A 39 7.24 -1.44 -8.99
C THR A 39 8.04 -1.88 -10.22
N SER A 40 8.20 -1.02 -11.23
CA SER A 40 8.99 -1.37 -12.43
C SER A 40 10.50 -1.46 -12.18
N SER A 41 10.98 -0.89 -11.07
CA SER A 41 12.38 -1.00 -10.63
C SER A 41 12.44 -1.19 -9.12
N SER A 42 13.59 -1.63 -8.60
CA SER A 42 13.80 -1.73 -7.17
C SER A 42 13.62 -0.38 -6.48
N VAL A 43 12.91 -0.38 -5.35
CA VAL A 43 12.84 0.76 -4.43
C VAL A 43 14.21 0.99 -3.80
N TYR A 44 14.44 2.21 -3.32
CA TYR A 44 15.69 2.56 -2.65
C TYR A 44 15.93 1.64 -1.44
N SER A 45 17.18 1.18 -1.28
CA SER A 45 17.59 0.24 -0.22
C SER A 45 16.82 -1.10 -0.21
N GLY A 46 16.00 -1.38 -1.23
CA GLY A 46 15.19 -2.60 -1.31
C GLY A 46 13.99 -2.67 -0.36
N ASP A 47 13.82 -1.69 0.54
CA ASP A 47 12.77 -1.70 1.56
C ASP A 47 11.97 -0.39 1.65
N ARG A 48 12.33 0.67 0.90
CA ARG A 48 11.63 1.96 0.93
C ARG A 48 10.27 1.94 0.23
N LEU A 49 9.36 1.23 0.87
CA LEU A 49 7.95 1.18 0.54
C LEU A 49 7.10 1.34 1.81
N ALA A 50 6.02 2.09 1.69
CA ALA A 50 5.03 2.28 2.75
C ALA A 50 3.62 1.93 2.26
N TRP A 51 2.78 1.46 3.18
CA TRP A 51 1.37 1.16 2.94
C TRP A 51 0.50 2.15 3.70
N TYR A 52 -0.48 2.71 3.02
CA TYR A 52 -1.43 3.66 3.57
C TYR A 52 -2.86 3.19 3.40
N LEU A 53 -3.73 3.71 4.26
CA LEU A 53 -5.17 3.51 4.23
C LEU A 53 -5.90 4.85 4.26
N GLN A 54 -6.65 5.11 3.21
CA GLN A 54 -7.58 6.22 3.10
C GLN A 54 -8.99 5.73 3.45
N LYS A 55 -9.60 6.34 4.47
CA LYS A 55 -10.94 5.93 4.93
C LYS A 55 -12.04 6.60 4.10
N PRO A 56 -13.16 5.89 3.87
CA PRO A 56 -14.34 6.52 3.30
C PRO A 56 -14.79 7.66 4.22
N GLY A 57 -15.03 8.84 3.64
CA GLY A 57 -15.42 10.03 4.39
C GLY A 57 -14.27 10.83 5.01
N GLN A 58 -13.00 10.50 4.75
CA GLN A 58 -11.89 11.43 5.05
C GLN A 58 -12.07 12.75 4.32
N LYS A 59 -11.80 13.86 5.01
CA LYS A 59 -11.94 15.19 4.41
C LYS A 59 -10.89 15.40 3.32
N PRO A 60 -11.21 16.17 2.25
CA PRO A 60 -10.18 16.63 1.31
C PRO A 60 -9.05 17.34 2.05
N GLY A 61 -7.81 16.89 1.83
CA GLY A 61 -6.62 17.41 2.52
C GLY A 61 -6.28 16.71 3.84
N GLU A 62 -7.09 15.75 4.30
CA GLU A 62 -6.73 14.90 5.43
C GLU A 62 -5.69 13.86 5.01
N ALA A 63 -4.61 13.74 5.79
CA ALA A 63 -3.56 12.77 5.51
C ALA A 63 -4.07 11.33 5.69
N PRO A 64 -3.81 10.42 4.74
CA PRO A 64 -4.18 9.02 4.93
C PRO A 64 -3.36 8.36 6.04
N LYS A 65 -3.92 7.28 6.62
CA LYS A 65 -3.30 6.59 7.76
C LYS A 65 -2.14 5.71 7.30
N LEU A 66 -0.94 5.93 7.83
CA LEU A 66 0.20 5.04 7.63
C LEU A 66 -0.01 3.71 8.38
N LEU A 67 0.09 2.59 7.66
CA LEU A 67 -0.07 1.24 8.21
C LEU A 67 1.27 0.54 8.43
N ILE A 68 2.08 0.45 7.38
CA ILE A 68 3.38 -0.23 7.34
C ILE A 68 4.39 0.72 6.67
N TYR A 69 5.61 0.77 7.18
CA TYR A 69 6.74 1.49 6.59
C TYR A 69 7.95 0.54 6.45
N ARG A 70 8.93 0.92 5.63
CA ARG A 70 10.10 0.08 5.32
C ARG A 70 9.72 -1.36 4.92
N ALA A 71 8.70 -1.49 4.08
CA ALA A 71 8.08 -2.71 3.57
C ALA A 71 7.44 -3.67 4.60
N THR A 72 7.95 -3.73 5.83
CA THR A 72 7.65 -4.76 6.83
C THR A 72 7.36 -4.20 8.22
N SER A 73 7.82 -2.99 8.52
CA SER A 73 7.72 -2.40 9.86
C SER A 73 6.32 -1.82 10.07
N ARG A 74 5.58 -2.35 11.03
CA ARG A 74 4.24 -1.87 11.34
C ARG A 74 4.28 -0.55 12.09
N ASN A 75 3.52 0.43 11.62
CA ASN A 75 3.39 1.73 12.28
C ASN A 75 2.70 1.59 13.65
N THR A 76 3.05 2.45 14.60
CA THR A 76 2.44 2.47 15.92
C THR A 76 0.93 2.70 15.83
N GLY A 77 0.14 1.92 16.57
CA GLY A 77 -1.32 1.99 16.54
C GLY A 77 -1.98 1.27 15.34
N THR A 78 -1.19 0.65 14.46
CA THR A 78 -1.71 -0.29 13.46
C THR A 78 -1.95 -1.66 14.12
N PRO A 79 -3.15 -2.26 13.97
CA PRO A 79 -3.47 -3.55 14.59
C PRO A 79 -2.53 -4.68 14.17
N SER A 80 -2.34 -5.67 15.06
CA SER A 80 -1.39 -6.76 14.84
C SER A 80 -1.71 -7.66 13.63
N ARG A 81 -2.98 -7.61 13.19
CA ARG A 81 -3.52 -8.34 12.05
C ARG A 81 -3.01 -7.85 10.68
N PHE A 82 -2.42 -6.66 10.63
CA PHE A 82 -1.75 -6.12 9.44
C PHE A 82 -0.27 -6.51 9.43
N SER A 83 0.20 -6.96 8.26
CA SER A 83 1.61 -7.27 8.03
C SER A 83 2.02 -6.92 6.60
N GLY A 84 3.18 -6.26 6.45
CA GLY A 84 3.82 -6.07 5.15
C GLY A 84 4.91 -7.11 4.90
N SER A 85 5.14 -7.45 3.64
CA SER A 85 6.23 -8.31 3.20
C SER A 85 6.72 -7.92 1.81
N GLY A 86 7.89 -8.43 1.44
CA GLY A 86 8.49 -8.20 0.13
C GLY A 86 9.74 -7.32 0.19
N SER A 87 10.37 -7.13 -0.96
CA SER A 87 11.60 -6.37 -1.12
C SER A 87 11.83 -6.00 -2.59
N ASN A 88 12.74 -5.07 -2.83
CA ASN A 88 13.14 -4.61 -4.16
C ASN A 88 11.96 -4.05 -4.94
N SER A 89 11.26 -4.88 -5.71
CA SER A 89 10.17 -4.46 -6.59
C SER A 89 8.87 -5.22 -6.40
N ASP A 90 8.81 -6.17 -5.47
CA ASP A 90 7.64 -7.01 -5.25
C ASP A 90 7.27 -7.02 -3.77
N PHE A 91 6.09 -6.49 -3.46
CA PHE A 91 5.63 -6.21 -2.12
C PHE A 91 4.20 -6.64 -1.93
N SER A 92 3.82 -6.81 -0.67
CA SER A 92 2.43 -7.11 -0.33
C SER A 92 2.05 -6.66 1.06
N LEU A 93 0.78 -6.31 1.21
CA LEU A 93 0.10 -6.12 2.47
C LEU A 93 -0.86 -7.28 2.70
N THR A 94 -0.74 -7.93 3.86
CA THR A 94 -1.69 -8.95 4.31
C THR A 94 -2.48 -8.41 5.49
N ILE A 95 -3.80 -8.56 5.42
CA ILE A 95 -4.76 -8.21 6.47
C ILE A 95 -5.42 -9.52 6.89
N ARG A 96 -5.05 -10.03 8.07
CA ARG A 96 -5.67 -11.23 8.64
C ARG A 96 -6.92 -10.87 9.39
N GLY A 97 -7.96 -11.70 9.32
CA GLY A 97 -9.17 -11.45 10.10
C GLY A 97 -9.77 -10.08 9.84
N VAL A 98 -10.05 -9.77 8.57
CA VAL A 98 -10.63 -8.49 8.12
C VAL A 98 -11.83 -8.11 8.99
N GLN A 99 -11.95 -6.82 9.31
CA GLN A 99 -13.04 -6.28 10.11
C GLN A 99 -13.83 -5.24 9.29
N THR A 100 -15.00 -4.82 9.77
CA THR A 100 -15.84 -3.85 9.05
C THR A 100 -15.17 -2.49 8.94
N GLU A 101 -14.45 -2.10 9.99
CA GLU A 101 -13.67 -0.87 9.99
C GLU A 101 -12.51 -0.91 9.00
N ASP A 102 -12.07 -2.06 8.48
CA ASP A 102 -10.95 -2.15 7.54
C ASP A 102 -11.31 -1.70 6.12
N THR A 103 -12.57 -1.30 5.90
CA THR A 103 -13.05 -0.73 4.63
C THR A 103 -12.29 0.57 4.30
N GLY A 104 -11.84 0.70 3.06
CA GLY A 104 -11.18 1.90 2.54
C GLY A 104 -10.29 1.64 1.33
N ASP A 105 -9.64 2.70 0.86
CA ASP A 105 -8.68 2.64 -0.23
C ASP A 105 -7.28 2.44 0.34
N TYR A 106 -6.59 1.43 -0.15
CA TYR A 106 -5.23 1.13 0.27
C TYR A 106 -4.28 1.44 -0.88
N TYR A 107 -3.12 2.01 -0.57
CA TYR A 107 -2.13 2.30 -1.60
C TYR A 107 -0.72 2.11 -1.06
N CYS A 108 0.16 1.64 -1.93
CA CYS A 108 1.59 1.58 -1.64
C CYS A 108 2.26 2.83 -2.18
N GLN A 109 3.25 3.33 -1.46
CA GLN A 109 4.11 4.42 -1.93
C GLN A 109 5.55 3.94 -1.88
N SER A 110 6.28 4.09 -2.97
CA SER A 110 7.68 3.74 -3.09
C SER A 110 8.56 4.98 -3.25
N GLU A 111 9.77 4.89 -2.74
CA GLU A 111 10.83 5.89 -2.90
C GLU A 111 11.97 5.28 -3.71
N HIS A 112 12.42 6.01 -4.74
CA HIS A 112 13.48 5.59 -5.65
C HIS A 112 14.56 6.69 -5.73
N TYR A 113 15.81 6.28 -5.93
CA TYR A 113 16.92 7.19 -6.21
C TYR A 113 17.43 6.96 -7.63
N ILE A 114 17.06 7.86 -8.55
CA ILE A 114 17.25 7.69 -9.99
C ILE A 114 17.87 8.95 -10.57
N SER A 115 18.90 8.80 -11.40
CA SER A 115 19.55 9.92 -12.08
C SER A 115 19.94 11.05 -11.13
N ASN A 116 20.44 10.69 -9.94
CA ASN A 116 20.82 11.61 -8.86
C ASN A 116 19.66 12.46 -8.28
N SER A 117 18.42 11.94 -8.34
CA SER A 117 17.23 12.56 -7.74
C SER A 117 16.37 11.54 -7.00
N TRP A 118 15.71 12.00 -5.94
CA TRP A 118 14.65 11.26 -5.27
C TRP A 118 13.35 11.32 -6.07
N VAL A 119 12.67 10.18 -6.17
CA VAL A 119 11.39 10.02 -6.86
C VAL A 119 10.43 9.26 -5.94
N PHE A 120 9.25 9.82 -5.72
CA PHE A 120 8.17 9.18 -4.98
C PHE A 120 7.08 8.75 -5.96
N THR A 121 6.55 7.54 -5.80
CA THR A 121 5.52 7.01 -6.69
C THR A 121 4.50 6.22 -5.88
N GLN A 122 3.23 6.29 -6.25
CA GLN A 122 2.10 5.62 -5.62
C GLN A 122 1.06 5.24 -6.66
#